data_AF-A0A162GB09-F1
#
_entry.id   AF-A0A162GB09-F1
#
_cell.length_a   1.000
_cell.length_b   1.000
_cell.length_c   1.000
_cell.angle_alpha   90.00
_cell.angle_beta   90.00
_cell.angle_gamma   90.00
#
_symmetry.space_group_name_H-M   'P 1'
#
loop_
_entity.id
_entity.type
_entity.pdbx_description
1 polymer ?
#
loop_
_entity_poly.entity_id
_entity_poly.type
_entity_poly.pdbx_seq_one_letter_code
_entity_poly.pdbx_strand_id
1 'polypeptide(L)'
;MNDKGGIKGVQSQSINKSFESSRDPLTLDYQLSTNGMPRTPGYCARCATAKPNQVQALTDHLQQVVAEVTQTKKIKRSCIEASLQREVGNTGYTCTGGTKKAFDNAGSSAPCLNQNVVNFIQFALNKAINCLSTGRDPIDSRFILKKINNETAFNFFLAYNGGVGIGQLTSNPVKEIAGWKEGKTFHEGNAKHVLEGVLDSANPACAPFAEILKNEDEKAPPLPGSPKNYCKWVSPGEGIGRNLIYALGYYVYMRDDVIRPAIEKRAPNMAKNSDLVNYFTLVAYGPGGPAQSLAMIKNFRLSNKSNPQDIRTKILKNSGYVNQTEQKMLELLGHLKEEPYSADDKKGNTCIE
;
A
#
# COMPACT_ATOMS: atom_id res chain seq x y z
N MET A 1 6.12 18.50 -1.21
CA MET A 1 5.48 19.15 -2.37
C MET A 1 6.30 18.99 -3.63
N ASN A 2 5.67 18.59 -4.73
CA ASN A 2 6.15 18.89 -6.08
C ASN A 2 5.91 20.37 -6.35
N ASP A 3 6.94 21.17 -6.01
CA ASP A 3 7.05 22.63 -6.03
C ASP A 3 7.00 23.26 -4.61
N LYS A 4 8.18 23.64 -4.07
CA LYS A 4 8.29 24.47 -2.85
C LYS A 4 7.94 25.95 -3.13
N GLY A 5 7.89 26.39 -4.39
CA GLY A 5 7.64 27.79 -4.78
C GLY A 5 6.21 28.04 -5.30
N GLY A 6 5.56 27.00 -5.82
CA GLY A 6 4.19 26.98 -6.25
C GLY A 6 3.84 27.86 -7.47
N ILE A 7 2.72 27.46 -8.06
CA ILE A 7 1.71 28.32 -8.70
C ILE A 7 2.01 28.74 -10.15
N LYS A 8 1.72 27.80 -11.09
CA LYS A 8 0.83 28.04 -12.27
C LYS A 8 0.71 26.87 -13.26
N GLY A 9 1.56 25.83 -13.20
CA GLY A 9 1.59 24.76 -14.22
C GLY A 9 0.97 23.40 -13.87
N VAL A 10 0.67 23.14 -12.59
CA VAL A 10 0.28 21.80 -12.09
C VAL A 10 -1.24 21.62 -12.01
N GLN A 11 -1.99 22.65 -11.59
CA GLN A 11 -3.45 22.58 -11.44
C GLN A 11 -4.19 22.27 -12.77
N SER A 12 -3.65 22.69 -13.91
CA SER A 12 -4.28 22.50 -15.22
C SER A 12 -4.03 21.12 -15.83
N GLN A 13 -3.25 20.25 -15.19
CA GLN A 13 -2.94 18.92 -15.71
C GLN A 13 -4.14 17.98 -15.60
N SER A 14 -4.32 17.13 -16.63
CA SER A 14 -5.45 16.21 -16.73
C SER A 14 -5.59 15.32 -15.50
N ILE A 15 -4.50 14.84 -14.90
CA ILE A 15 -4.57 13.97 -13.72
C ILE A 15 -5.20 14.67 -12.51
N ASN A 16 -4.90 15.95 -12.30
CA ASN A 16 -5.39 16.72 -11.17
C ASN A 16 -6.87 17.07 -11.37
N LYS A 17 -7.26 17.42 -12.60
CA LYS A 17 -8.67 17.62 -12.98
C LYS A 17 -9.48 16.34 -12.88
N SER A 18 -8.93 15.21 -13.31
CA SER A 18 -9.58 13.90 -13.20
C SER A 18 -9.81 13.50 -11.75
N PHE A 19 -8.91 13.87 -10.84
CA PHE A 19 -9.14 13.68 -9.41
C PHE A 19 -10.29 14.56 -8.89
N GLU A 20 -10.30 15.85 -9.24
CA GLU A 20 -11.34 16.79 -8.80
C GLU A 20 -12.75 16.40 -9.27
N SER A 21 -12.86 15.81 -10.47
CA SER A 21 -14.11 15.32 -11.03
C SER A 21 -14.46 13.89 -10.61
N SER A 22 -13.57 13.17 -9.93
CA SER A 22 -13.84 11.78 -9.55
C SER A 22 -14.93 11.70 -8.48
N ARG A 23 -15.82 10.71 -8.65
CA ARG A 23 -16.98 10.42 -7.80
C ARG A 23 -17.01 8.96 -7.34
N ASP A 24 -15.88 8.28 -7.45
CA ASP A 24 -15.74 6.92 -6.95
C ASP A 24 -15.84 6.87 -5.41
N PRO A 25 -16.14 5.70 -4.82
CA PRO A 25 -16.37 5.56 -3.39
C PRO A 25 -15.23 6.10 -2.52
N LEU A 26 -13.97 5.88 -2.92
CA LEU A 26 -12.80 6.30 -2.14
C LEU A 26 -12.57 7.82 -2.22
N THR A 27 -12.78 8.42 -3.39
CA THR A 27 -12.69 9.89 -3.54
C THR A 27 -13.82 10.61 -2.80
N LEU A 28 -15.05 10.10 -2.87
CA LEU A 28 -16.18 10.68 -2.13
C LEU A 28 -15.93 10.63 -0.62
N ASP A 29 -15.46 9.50 -0.13
CA ASP A 29 -15.10 9.32 1.28
C ASP A 29 -13.97 10.25 1.73
N TYR A 30 -12.96 10.49 0.88
CA TYR A 30 -11.94 11.53 1.13
C TYR A 30 -12.55 12.94 1.18
N GLN A 31 -13.41 13.30 0.22
CA GLN A 31 -14.07 14.61 0.18
C GLN A 31 -14.94 14.84 1.42
N LEU A 32 -15.65 13.81 1.89
CA LEU A 32 -16.45 13.86 3.12
C LEU A 32 -15.57 14.04 4.37
N SER A 33 -14.40 13.39 4.40
CA SER A 33 -13.45 13.51 5.52
C SER A 33 -12.78 14.88 5.61
N THR A 34 -12.68 15.62 4.50
CA THR A 34 -11.91 16.88 4.39
C THR A 34 -12.77 18.13 4.39
N ASN A 35 -13.96 18.09 3.78
CA ASN A 35 -14.85 19.25 3.71
C ASN A 35 -15.71 19.44 4.96
N GLY A 36 -15.59 18.51 5.93
CA GLY A 36 -16.43 18.47 7.12
C GLY A 36 -17.89 18.21 6.73
N MET A 37 -18.40 16.99 7.00
CA MET A 37 -19.84 16.93 7.23
C MET A 37 -20.19 17.93 8.34
N PRO A 38 -21.34 18.61 8.28
CA PRO A 38 -21.88 19.21 9.49
C PRO A 38 -21.88 18.10 10.54
N ARG A 39 -21.08 18.27 11.59
CA ARG A 39 -21.16 17.44 12.79
C ARG A 39 -22.50 17.75 13.43
N THR A 40 -23.59 17.20 12.89
CA THR A 40 -24.77 16.92 13.70
C THR A 40 -24.32 15.84 14.68
N PRO A 41 -24.19 16.15 15.97
CA PRO A 41 -23.88 15.14 16.97
C PRO A 41 -25.03 14.12 16.93
N GLY A 42 -24.73 12.86 16.62
CA GLY A 42 -25.66 11.75 16.86
C GLY A 42 -26.56 11.28 15.71
N TYR A 43 -26.37 11.68 14.45
CA TYR A 43 -27.19 11.12 13.37
C TYR A 43 -26.59 9.84 12.74
N CYS A 44 -26.79 8.72 13.42
CA CYS A 44 -26.74 7.40 12.82
C CYS A 44 -28.18 7.05 12.40
N ALA A 45 -28.46 7.03 11.08
CA ALA A 45 -29.80 6.75 10.56
C ALA A 45 -30.34 5.36 10.96
N ARG A 46 -29.46 4.45 11.39
CA ARG A 46 -29.81 3.14 11.98
C ARG A 46 -30.02 3.15 13.50
N CYS A 47 -29.65 4.22 14.19
CA CYS A 47 -29.69 4.29 15.65
C CYS A 47 -31.02 4.87 16.18
N ALA A 48 -31.81 5.53 15.34
CA ALA A 48 -33.13 6.06 15.71
C ALA A 48 -34.21 4.96 15.87
N THR A 49 -33.95 3.74 15.41
CA THR A 49 -34.90 2.61 15.43
C THR A 49 -34.38 1.37 16.16
N ALA A 50 -33.16 1.44 16.71
CA ALA A 50 -32.50 0.30 17.34
C ALA A 50 -32.97 0.10 18.79
N LYS A 51 -33.35 -1.13 19.14
CA LYS A 51 -33.70 -1.50 20.54
C LYS A 51 -32.45 -1.37 21.44
N PRO A 52 -32.59 -1.16 22.76
CA PRO A 52 -31.46 -0.92 23.68
C PRO A 52 -30.33 -1.98 23.61
N ASN A 53 -30.69 -3.24 23.39
CA ASN A 53 -29.75 -4.35 23.19
C ASN A 53 -28.98 -4.31 21.86
N GLN A 54 -29.54 -3.67 20.83
CA GLN A 54 -28.86 -3.42 19.55
C GLN A 54 -27.90 -2.23 19.65
N VAL A 55 -28.18 -1.26 20.52
CA VAL A 55 -27.28 -0.12 20.80
C VAL A 55 -26.03 -0.58 21.56
N GLN A 56 -26.19 -1.50 22.51
CA GLN A 56 -25.06 -2.10 23.22
C GLN A 56 -24.17 -2.91 22.26
N ALA A 57 -24.75 -3.78 21.44
CA ALA A 57 -24.00 -4.53 20.42
C ALA A 57 -23.28 -3.59 19.43
N LEU A 58 -23.91 -2.48 19.04
CA LEU A 58 -23.29 -1.47 18.18
C LEU A 58 -22.16 -0.72 18.89
N THR A 59 -22.29 -0.47 20.20
CA THR A 59 -21.27 0.20 21.02
C THR A 59 -20.06 -0.70 21.25
N ASP A 60 -20.29 -1.98 21.57
CA ASP A 60 -19.22 -2.98 21.71
C ASP A 60 -18.51 -3.18 20.36
N HIS A 61 -19.27 -3.19 19.27
CA HIS A 61 -18.72 -3.22 17.91
C HIS A 61 -17.91 -1.97 17.55
N LEU A 62 -18.40 -0.77 17.89
CA LEU A 62 -17.66 0.48 17.73
C LEU A 62 -16.40 0.51 18.58
N GLN A 63 -16.43 -0.02 19.80
CA GLN A 63 -15.26 -0.13 20.66
C GLN A 63 -14.23 -1.12 20.08
N GLN A 64 -14.68 -2.23 19.51
CA GLN A 64 -13.81 -3.18 18.80
C GLN A 64 -13.18 -2.53 17.56
N VAL A 65 -13.96 -1.83 16.74
CA VAL A 65 -13.47 -1.09 15.57
C VAL A 65 -12.49 0.02 15.99
N VAL A 66 -12.76 0.75 17.07
CA VAL A 66 -11.86 1.79 17.60
C VAL A 66 -10.56 1.18 18.15
N ALA A 67 -10.63 0.00 18.77
CA ALA A 67 -9.47 -0.75 19.24
C ALA A 67 -8.61 -1.30 18.08
N GLU A 68 -9.23 -1.73 16.98
CA GLU A 68 -8.55 -2.15 15.75
C GLU A 68 -7.90 -0.95 15.02
N VAL A 69 -8.58 0.21 15.02
CA VAL A 69 -8.08 1.47 14.42
C VAL A 69 -6.88 2.04 15.20
N THR A 70 -6.72 1.75 16.49
CA THR A 70 -5.70 2.37 17.35
C THR A 70 -4.33 1.69 17.31
N GLN A 71 -4.18 0.51 16.68
CA GLN A 71 -2.89 -0.18 16.61
C GLN A 71 -2.09 0.09 15.32
N THR A 72 -2.73 0.60 14.26
CA THR A 72 -2.04 0.93 13.00
C THR A 72 -1.49 2.33 13.02
N LYS A 73 -0.16 2.48 12.96
CA LYS A 73 0.49 3.79 12.78
C LYS A 73 0.29 4.28 11.35
N LYS A 74 -0.03 5.55 11.16
CA LYS A 74 -0.27 6.15 9.84
C LYS A 74 1.04 6.63 9.23
N ILE A 75 1.19 6.49 7.92
CA ILE A 75 2.28 7.10 7.15
C ILE A 75 2.03 8.61 7.07
N LYS A 76 3.03 9.40 7.48
CA LYS A 76 3.00 10.85 7.44
C LYS A 76 3.03 11.39 6.02
N ARG A 77 2.27 12.45 5.80
CA ARG A 77 2.23 13.17 4.53
C ARG A 77 3.60 13.63 4.07
N SER A 78 4.38 14.18 5.00
CA SER A 78 5.72 14.73 4.71
C SER A 78 6.64 13.68 4.11
N CYS A 79 6.53 12.41 4.49
CA CYS A 79 7.33 11.34 3.91
C CYS A 79 6.85 10.93 2.52
N ILE A 80 5.54 10.94 2.26
CA ILE A 80 5.00 10.76 0.89
C ILE A 80 5.45 11.91 -0.01
N GLU A 81 5.39 13.14 0.49
CA GLU A 81 5.87 14.32 -0.22
C GLU A 81 7.36 14.28 -0.52
N ALA A 82 8.19 13.83 0.42
CA ALA A 82 9.62 13.65 0.23
C ALA A 82 9.93 12.52 -0.76
N SER A 83 9.17 11.42 -0.70
CA SER A 83 9.25 10.35 -1.70
C SER A 83 8.98 10.86 -3.12
N LEU A 84 7.90 11.61 -3.32
CA LEU A 84 7.51 12.13 -4.64
C LEU A 84 8.55 13.07 -5.27
N GLN A 85 9.54 13.56 -4.50
CA GLN A 85 10.66 14.36 -5.00
C GLN A 85 11.84 13.52 -5.49
N ARG A 86 11.87 12.21 -5.20
CA ARG A 86 12.92 11.30 -5.63
C ARG A 86 12.72 10.85 -7.07
N GLU A 87 13.83 10.51 -7.71
CA GLU A 87 13.82 9.84 -9.00
C GLU A 87 13.39 8.37 -8.85
N VAL A 88 12.35 7.96 -9.58
CA VAL A 88 11.87 6.57 -9.61
C VAL A 88 12.65 5.80 -10.68
N GLY A 89 13.22 4.63 -10.36
CA GLY A 89 13.70 3.66 -11.36
C GLY A 89 14.71 4.16 -12.39
N ASN A 90 15.62 5.09 -12.04
CA ASN A 90 16.54 5.76 -12.99
C ASN A 90 15.83 6.50 -14.14
N THR A 91 14.56 6.87 -13.96
CA THR A 91 13.77 7.57 -14.99
C THR A 91 14.05 9.08 -15.04
N GLY A 92 14.85 9.63 -14.12
CA GLY A 92 15.18 11.06 -14.07
C GLY A 92 13.97 11.98 -13.81
N TYR A 93 12.86 11.42 -13.33
CA TYR A 93 11.61 12.14 -13.10
C TYR A 93 11.73 13.04 -11.85
N THR A 94 11.74 14.34 -12.06
CA THR A 94 11.64 15.37 -11.01
C THR A 94 10.63 16.44 -11.44
N CYS A 95 9.63 16.69 -10.59
CA CYS A 95 8.75 17.85 -10.74
C CYS A 95 9.42 19.08 -10.09
N THR A 96 10.51 19.53 -10.69
CA THR A 96 11.24 20.72 -10.27
C THR A 96 11.16 21.81 -11.34
N GLY A 97 10.54 22.93 -10.99
CA GLY A 97 10.68 24.24 -11.66
C GLY A 97 10.50 24.25 -13.18
N GLY A 98 9.27 24.55 -13.65
CA GLY A 98 8.95 25.05 -15.00
C GLY A 98 9.30 24.18 -16.21
N THR A 99 10.16 23.18 -16.06
CA THR A 99 10.79 22.46 -17.16
C THR A 99 10.22 21.05 -17.19
N LYS A 100 9.21 20.86 -18.04
CA LYS A 100 8.71 19.53 -18.38
C LYS A 100 9.81 18.81 -19.16
N LYS A 101 10.45 17.79 -18.59
CA LYS A 101 11.21 16.83 -19.41
C LYS A 101 10.21 15.81 -19.97
N ALA A 102 10.26 15.57 -21.28
CA ALA A 102 9.50 14.52 -21.94
C ALA A 102 10.19 13.15 -21.70
N PHE A 103 9.43 12.07 -21.69
CA PHE A 103 9.92 10.74 -21.34
C PHE A 103 9.47 9.69 -22.36
N ASP A 104 10.33 8.71 -22.64
CA ASP A 104 10.04 7.63 -23.59
C ASP A 104 8.95 6.66 -23.09
N ASN A 105 8.78 6.52 -21.76
CA ASN A 105 7.86 5.54 -21.16
C ASN A 105 6.58 6.15 -20.54
N ALA A 106 6.48 7.47 -20.46
CA ALA A 106 5.32 8.18 -19.88
C ALA A 106 4.68 9.19 -20.85
N GLY A 107 5.10 9.18 -22.12
CA GLY A 107 4.72 10.20 -23.10
C GLY A 107 5.37 11.56 -22.82
N SER A 108 4.89 12.58 -23.54
CA SER A 108 5.50 13.92 -23.62
C SER A 108 5.47 14.76 -22.33
N SER A 109 4.85 14.28 -21.24
CA SER A 109 5.00 14.88 -19.90
C SER A 109 4.47 13.94 -18.82
N ALA A 110 5.33 13.45 -17.93
CA ALA A 110 4.85 12.79 -16.71
C ALA A 110 4.15 13.81 -15.80
N PRO A 111 2.96 13.50 -15.26
CA PRO A 111 2.13 14.49 -14.59
C PRO A 111 2.59 14.77 -13.14
N CYS A 112 2.66 16.05 -12.79
CA CYS A 112 2.93 16.48 -11.43
C CYS A 112 1.65 16.46 -10.59
N LEU A 113 1.75 15.90 -9.38
CA LEU A 113 0.65 15.83 -8.43
C LEU A 113 0.56 17.11 -7.58
N ASN A 114 -0.63 17.68 -7.45
CA ASN A 114 -0.89 18.80 -6.54
C ASN A 114 -1.10 18.32 -5.09
N GLN A 115 -1.19 19.26 -4.14
CA GLN A 115 -1.36 18.93 -2.72
C GLN A 115 -2.64 18.14 -2.43
N ASN A 116 -3.73 18.39 -3.17
CA ASN A 116 -4.99 17.67 -2.99
C ASN A 116 -4.84 16.19 -3.34
N VAL A 117 -4.14 15.89 -4.44
CA VAL A 117 -3.86 14.50 -4.83
C VAL A 117 -2.89 13.84 -3.85
N VAL A 118 -1.90 14.56 -3.34
CA VAL A 118 -0.99 14.02 -2.30
C VAL A 118 -1.73 13.69 -1.00
N ASN A 119 -2.60 14.59 -0.54
CA ASN A 119 -3.47 14.35 0.61
C ASN A 119 -4.37 13.12 0.37
N PHE A 120 -4.92 12.98 -0.84
CA PHE A 120 -5.70 11.80 -1.22
C PHE A 120 -4.88 10.51 -1.21
N ILE A 121 -3.64 10.52 -1.72
CA ILE A 121 -2.75 9.34 -1.67
C ILE A 121 -2.48 8.95 -0.22
N GLN A 122 -2.17 9.93 0.64
CA GLN A 122 -1.96 9.67 2.07
C GLN A 122 -3.21 9.05 2.71
N PHE A 123 -4.38 9.61 2.41
CA PHE A 123 -5.66 9.13 2.90
C PHE A 123 -5.93 7.70 2.44
N ALA A 124 -5.93 7.47 1.13
CA ALA A 124 -6.21 6.18 0.51
C ALA A 124 -5.29 5.09 1.03
N LEU A 125 -3.98 5.36 1.11
CA LEU A 125 -2.99 4.42 1.60
C LEU A 125 -3.22 4.05 3.06
N ASN A 126 -3.35 5.03 3.94
CA ASN A 126 -3.56 4.77 5.36
C ASN A 126 -4.91 4.09 5.62
N LYS A 127 -5.93 4.41 4.81
CA LYS A 127 -7.22 3.74 4.87
C LYS A 127 -7.12 2.28 4.43
N ALA A 128 -6.36 1.98 3.37
CA ALA A 128 -6.11 0.60 2.92
C ALA A 128 -5.28 -0.21 3.94
N ILE A 129 -4.26 0.39 4.55
CA ILE A 129 -3.48 -0.21 5.65
C ILE A 129 -4.41 -0.55 6.81
N ASN A 130 -5.28 0.37 7.21
CA ASN A 130 -6.22 0.14 8.31
C ASN A 130 -7.22 -0.97 7.96
N CYS A 131 -7.77 -0.95 6.74
CA CYS A 131 -8.70 -1.98 6.27
C CYS A 131 -8.10 -3.40 6.36
N LEU A 132 -6.86 -3.56 5.89
CA LEU A 132 -6.19 -4.87 5.82
C LEU A 132 -5.41 -5.24 7.09
N SER A 133 -5.43 -4.39 8.11
CA SER A 133 -4.79 -4.70 9.39
C SER A 133 -5.76 -5.42 10.30
N THR A 134 -5.36 -6.58 10.79
CA THR A 134 -6.10 -7.32 11.83
C THR A 134 -5.53 -6.99 13.21
N GLY A 135 -6.36 -7.04 14.26
CA GLY A 135 -5.92 -6.72 15.63
C GLY A 135 -4.85 -7.66 16.21
N ARG A 136 -4.58 -8.82 15.59
CA ARG A 136 -3.54 -9.76 16.04
C ARG A 136 -2.17 -9.43 15.44
N ASP A 137 -2.13 -9.02 14.17
CA ASP A 137 -0.91 -8.74 13.42
C ASP A 137 -1.15 -7.54 12.47
N PRO A 138 -1.20 -6.31 12.99
CA PRO A 138 -1.43 -5.14 12.15
C PRO A 138 -0.32 -4.98 11.11
N ILE A 139 -0.64 -4.35 9.98
CA ILE A 139 0.36 -4.04 8.95
C ILE A 139 1.36 -3.01 9.51
N ASP A 140 2.64 -3.29 9.33
CA ASP A 140 3.69 -2.32 9.67
C ASP A 140 3.86 -1.30 8.54
N SER A 141 3.28 -0.12 8.77
CA SER A 141 3.33 1.01 7.84
C SER A 141 4.74 1.41 7.41
N ARG A 142 5.79 1.12 8.19
CA ARG A 142 7.19 1.39 7.80
C ARG A 142 7.61 0.56 6.60
N PHE A 143 7.22 -0.71 6.58
CA PHE A 143 7.53 -1.61 5.48
C PHE A 143 6.70 -1.30 4.24
N ILE A 144 5.45 -0.87 4.41
CA ILE A 144 4.63 -0.40 3.30
C ILE A 144 5.18 0.90 2.71
N LEU A 145 5.57 1.86 3.55
CA LEU A 145 6.25 3.08 3.12
C LEU A 145 7.50 2.74 2.31
N LYS A 146 8.38 1.91 2.87
CA LYS A 146 9.62 1.47 2.22
C LYS A 146 9.35 0.82 0.87
N LYS A 147 8.39 -0.09 0.81
CA LYS A 147 7.99 -0.77 -0.42
C LYS A 147 7.53 0.24 -1.47
N ILE A 148 6.47 1.00 -1.19
CA ILE A 148 5.88 1.92 -2.18
C ILE A 148 6.89 3.01 -2.58
N ASN A 149 7.72 3.48 -1.64
CA ASN A 149 8.80 4.42 -1.93
C ASN A 149 9.84 3.86 -2.92
N ASN A 150 10.18 2.57 -2.78
CA ASN A 150 11.08 1.89 -3.71
C ASN A 150 10.43 1.66 -5.08
N GLU A 151 9.17 1.22 -5.09
CA GLU A 151 8.45 0.86 -6.32
C GLU A 151 8.12 2.06 -7.21
N THR A 152 7.53 3.11 -6.63
CA THR A 152 6.95 4.22 -7.39
C THR A 152 7.22 5.59 -6.82
N ALA A 153 7.83 5.66 -5.63
CA ALA A 153 7.87 6.88 -4.85
C ALA A 153 6.47 7.52 -4.69
N PHE A 154 5.43 6.69 -4.59
CA PHE A 154 4.00 7.06 -4.50
C PHE A 154 3.36 7.58 -5.80
N ASN A 155 4.05 7.54 -6.94
CA ASN A 155 3.44 7.84 -8.23
C ASN A 155 2.52 6.69 -8.66
N PHE A 156 1.22 6.88 -8.50
CA PHE A 156 0.22 5.85 -8.81
C PHE A 156 -0.07 5.66 -10.31
N PHE A 157 0.43 6.55 -11.17
CA PHE A 157 0.22 6.55 -12.61
C PHE A 157 1.42 5.98 -13.39
N LEU A 158 2.27 5.18 -12.74
CA LEU A 158 3.40 4.54 -13.40
C LEU A 158 3.05 3.13 -13.89
N ALA A 159 3.44 2.85 -15.13
CA ALA A 159 3.55 1.51 -15.69
C ALA A 159 4.95 1.31 -16.24
N TYR A 160 5.51 0.13 -16.03
CA TYR A 160 6.65 -0.36 -16.80
C TYR A 160 6.54 -1.88 -17.00
N ASN A 161 7.49 -2.47 -17.72
CA ASN A 161 7.50 -3.90 -18.09
C ASN A 161 7.45 -4.89 -16.90
N GLY A 162 7.40 -4.42 -15.64
CA GLY A 162 7.36 -5.24 -14.44
C GLY A 162 6.28 -4.86 -13.42
N GLY A 163 5.35 -3.95 -13.73
CA GLY A 163 4.31 -3.57 -12.78
C GLY A 163 3.45 -2.37 -13.20
N VAL A 164 2.30 -2.24 -12.53
CA VAL A 164 1.34 -1.15 -12.74
C VAL A 164 0.94 -0.52 -11.42
N GLY A 165 0.87 0.81 -11.39
CA GLY A 165 0.31 1.62 -10.32
C GLY A 165 1.18 1.71 -9.06
N ILE A 166 0.61 2.28 -8.00
CA ILE A 166 1.35 2.68 -6.78
C ILE A 166 2.12 1.52 -6.12
N GLY A 167 1.57 0.31 -6.17
CA GLY A 167 2.17 -0.90 -5.62
C GLY A 167 3.00 -1.73 -6.62
N GLN A 168 3.10 -1.30 -7.89
CA GLN A 168 3.72 -2.02 -9.02
C GLN A 168 3.20 -3.45 -9.15
N LEU A 169 1.88 -3.59 -9.30
CA LEU A 169 1.22 -4.89 -9.43
C LEU A 169 1.53 -5.56 -10.78
N THR A 170 1.97 -6.81 -10.71
CA THR A 170 2.01 -7.72 -11.87
C THR A 170 0.75 -8.59 -11.91
N SER A 171 0.63 -9.42 -12.94
CA SER A 171 -0.48 -10.38 -13.04
C SER A 171 -0.48 -11.41 -11.91
N ASN A 172 0.67 -11.78 -11.35
CA ASN A 172 0.75 -12.87 -10.36
C ASN A 172 0.02 -12.54 -9.05
N PRO A 173 0.26 -11.40 -8.37
CA PRO A 173 -0.53 -11.01 -7.19
C PRO A 173 -2.03 -10.95 -7.46
N VAL A 174 -2.44 -10.49 -8.65
CA VAL A 174 -3.86 -10.42 -9.02
C VAL A 174 -4.45 -11.82 -9.16
N LYS A 175 -3.73 -12.74 -9.80
CA LYS A 175 -4.11 -14.16 -9.90
C LYS A 175 -4.18 -14.85 -8.54
N GLU A 176 -3.23 -14.58 -7.67
CA GLU A 176 -3.21 -15.17 -6.33
C GLU A 176 -4.39 -14.69 -5.48
N ILE A 177 -4.84 -13.44 -5.63
CA ILE A 177 -5.98 -12.92 -4.88
C ILE A 177 -7.32 -13.28 -5.53
N ALA A 178 -7.51 -12.97 -6.81
CA ALA A 178 -8.82 -13.05 -7.46
C ALA A 178 -9.00 -14.24 -8.40
N GLY A 179 -7.96 -15.07 -8.55
CA GLY A 179 -7.96 -16.16 -9.51
C GLY A 179 -7.81 -15.68 -10.96
N TRP A 180 -7.92 -16.63 -11.90
CA TRP A 180 -7.93 -16.35 -13.33
C TRP A 180 -8.70 -17.40 -14.12
N LYS A 181 -9.10 -17.04 -15.34
CA LYS A 181 -9.65 -18.00 -16.30
C LYS A 181 -8.60 -18.43 -17.31
N GLU A 182 -8.53 -19.73 -17.55
CA GLU A 182 -7.79 -20.33 -18.66
C GLU A 182 -8.77 -21.16 -19.50
N GLY A 183 -9.11 -20.64 -20.68
CA GLY A 183 -10.22 -21.18 -21.48
C GLY A 183 -11.55 -21.09 -20.75
N LYS A 184 -12.19 -22.24 -20.47
CA LYS A 184 -13.45 -22.33 -19.72
C LYS A 184 -13.26 -22.60 -18.23
N THR A 185 -12.03 -22.88 -17.80
CA THR A 185 -11.72 -23.24 -16.42
C THR A 185 -11.40 -21.99 -15.62
N PHE A 186 -11.99 -21.88 -14.43
CA PHE A 186 -11.62 -20.86 -13.44
C PHE A 186 -10.66 -21.50 -12.43
N HIS A 187 -9.52 -20.85 -12.23
CA HIS A 187 -8.52 -21.17 -11.22
C HIS A 187 -8.70 -20.19 -10.08
N GLU A 188 -9.12 -20.68 -8.92
CA GLU A 188 -9.25 -19.87 -7.73
C GLU A 188 -7.87 -19.43 -7.23
N GLY A 189 -7.79 -18.18 -6.74
CA GLY A 189 -6.56 -17.65 -6.16
C GLY A 189 -6.37 -18.17 -4.74
N ASN A 190 -5.13 -18.52 -4.36
CA ASN A 190 -4.83 -19.02 -3.02
C ASN A 190 -5.11 -17.99 -1.90
N ALA A 191 -5.09 -16.70 -2.25
CA ALA A 191 -5.31 -15.56 -1.37
C ALA A 191 -6.72 -14.95 -1.48
N LYS A 192 -7.70 -15.68 -2.04
CA LYS A 192 -9.07 -15.16 -2.20
C LYS A 192 -9.72 -14.71 -0.89
N HIS A 193 -9.41 -15.38 0.21
CA HIS A 193 -9.86 -15.01 1.55
C HIS A 193 -9.49 -13.56 1.93
N VAL A 194 -8.44 -12.97 1.32
CA VAL A 194 -8.11 -11.55 1.53
C VAL A 194 -9.17 -10.65 0.90
N LEU A 195 -9.64 -10.98 -0.30
CA LEU A 195 -10.69 -10.23 -0.98
C LEU A 195 -12.02 -10.38 -0.26
N GLU A 196 -12.38 -11.61 0.11
CA GLU A 196 -13.56 -11.92 0.92
C GLU A 196 -13.52 -11.16 2.25
N GLY A 197 -12.37 -11.14 2.92
CA GLY A 197 -12.17 -10.40 4.16
C GLY A 197 -12.36 -8.89 4.03
N VAL A 198 -12.09 -8.28 2.86
CA VAL A 198 -12.38 -6.86 2.60
C VAL A 198 -13.87 -6.65 2.34
N LEU A 199 -14.49 -7.52 1.55
CA LEU A 199 -15.91 -7.44 1.17
C LEU A 199 -16.85 -7.64 2.37
N ASP A 200 -16.50 -8.57 3.25
CA ASP A 200 -17.29 -8.91 4.44
C ASP A 200 -16.89 -8.09 5.68
N SER A 201 -15.91 -7.19 5.55
CA SER A 201 -15.38 -6.43 6.68
C SER A 201 -16.41 -5.46 7.25
N ALA A 202 -16.57 -5.49 8.57
CA ALA A 202 -17.28 -4.45 9.29
C ALA A 202 -16.42 -3.21 9.58
N ASN A 203 -15.10 -3.25 9.30
CA ASN A 203 -14.22 -2.11 9.48
C ASN A 203 -14.61 -0.97 8.52
N PRO A 204 -14.98 0.23 9.02
CA PRO A 204 -15.32 1.38 8.17
C PRO A 204 -14.19 1.81 7.22
N ALA A 205 -12.95 1.43 7.51
CA ALA A 205 -11.83 1.63 6.61
C ALA A 205 -11.97 0.81 5.31
N CYS A 206 -12.61 -0.36 5.37
CA CYS A 206 -12.81 -1.24 4.22
C CYS A 206 -14.00 -0.83 3.34
N ALA A 207 -14.99 -0.12 3.88
CA ALA A 207 -16.22 0.22 3.16
C ALA A 207 -16.04 0.78 1.73
N PRO A 208 -15.20 1.81 1.47
CA PRO A 208 -15.02 2.31 0.10
C PRO A 208 -14.33 1.27 -0.81
N PHE A 209 -13.47 0.42 -0.25
CA PHE A 209 -12.79 -0.62 -1.02
C PHE A 209 -13.72 -1.79 -1.34
N ALA A 210 -14.58 -2.19 -0.40
CA ALA A 210 -15.60 -3.21 -0.63
C ALA A 210 -16.50 -2.80 -1.80
N GLU A 211 -16.93 -1.54 -1.87
CA GLU A 211 -17.73 -1.03 -2.98
C GLU A 211 -16.98 -1.04 -4.32
N ILE A 212 -15.67 -0.73 -4.32
CA ILE A 212 -14.81 -0.81 -5.53
C ILE A 212 -14.68 -2.26 -6.03
N LEU A 213 -14.69 -3.23 -5.10
CA LEU A 213 -14.35 -4.63 -5.35
C LEU A 213 -15.56 -5.57 -5.40
N LYS A 214 -16.79 -5.07 -5.23
CA LYS A 214 -18.04 -5.81 -4.99
C LYS A 214 -18.47 -6.89 -6.00
N ASN A 215 -17.70 -7.13 -7.05
CA ASN A 215 -17.93 -8.21 -8.01
C ASN A 215 -16.63 -8.95 -8.39
N GLU A 216 -15.51 -8.66 -7.73
CA GLU A 216 -14.19 -9.19 -8.11
C GLU A 216 -13.94 -10.58 -7.52
N ASP A 217 -14.74 -11.00 -6.56
CA ASP A 217 -14.83 -12.35 -5.98
C ASP A 217 -15.53 -13.35 -6.92
N GLU A 218 -16.52 -12.88 -7.69
CA GLU A 218 -17.20 -13.65 -8.73
C GLU A 218 -16.52 -13.53 -10.10
N LYS A 219 -16.00 -12.33 -10.40
CA LYS A 219 -15.42 -11.99 -11.69
C LYS A 219 -14.08 -11.28 -11.51
N ALA A 220 -13.01 -12.08 -11.59
CA ALA A 220 -11.64 -11.59 -11.53
C ALA A 220 -11.43 -10.34 -12.41
N PRO A 221 -10.74 -9.30 -11.89
CA PRO A 221 -10.49 -8.08 -12.64
C PRO A 221 -9.54 -8.35 -13.81
N PRO A 222 -9.51 -7.46 -14.81
CA PRO A 222 -8.58 -7.57 -15.91
C PRO A 222 -7.12 -7.49 -15.41
N LEU A 223 -6.28 -8.44 -15.86
CA LEU A 223 -4.87 -8.50 -15.45
C LEU A 223 -4.09 -7.25 -15.93
N PRO A 224 -3.18 -6.70 -15.11
CA PRO A 224 -2.46 -5.45 -15.41
C PRO A 224 -1.45 -5.58 -16.57
N GLY A 225 -1.09 -6.79 -16.99
CA GLY A 225 -0.08 -7.05 -18.03
C GLY A 225 -0.44 -6.62 -19.46
N SER A 226 -1.59 -5.97 -19.69
CA SER A 226 -1.99 -5.43 -20.99
C SER A 226 -2.22 -3.91 -20.92
N PRO A 227 -1.73 -3.12 -21.89
CA PRO A 227 -1.99 -1.67 -21.94
C PRO A 227 -3.47 -1.30 -21.90
N LYS A 228 -4.35 -2.14 -22.46
CA LYS A 228 -5.81 -1.93 -22.45
C LYS A 228 -6.40 -1.95 -21.03
N ASN A 229 -5.75 -2.65 -20.11
CA ASN A 229 -6.21 -2.82 -18.73
C ASN A 229 -5.56 -1.81 -17.79
N TYR A 230 -4.53 -1.10 -18.24
CA TYR A 230 -3.73 -0.18 -17.43
C TYR A 230 -4.57 0.81 -16.63
N CYS A 231 -5.50 1.51 -17.29
CA CYS A 231 -6.33 2.54 -16.66
C CYS A 231 -7.22 2.00 -15.54
N LYS A 232 -7.50 0.69 -15.49
CA LYS A 232 -8.25 0.07 -14.38
C LYS A 232 -7.44 0.00 -13.07
N TRP A 233 -6.13 0.20 -13.14
CA TRP A 233 -5.21 0.05 -12.01
C TRP A 233 -4.52 1.36 -11.61
N VAL A 234 -4.70 2.45 -12.39
CA VAL A 234 -3.98 3.71 -12.17
C VAL A 234 -4.85 4.97 -12.20
N SER A 235 -6.16 4.84 -12.41
CA SER A 235 -7.05 5.99 -12.30
C SER A 235 -7.09 6.53 -10.87
N PRO A 236 -7.23 7.86 -10.69
CA PRO A 236 -7.65 8.41 -9.41
C PRO A 236 -8.91 7.68 -8.91
N GLY A 237 -9.00 7.42 -7.61
CA GLY A 237 -10.14 6.70 -7.06
C GLY A 237 -10.04 5.18 -7.16
N GLU A 238 -10.91 4.57 -7.97
CA GLU A 238 -11.01 3.10 -8.11
C GLU A 238 -9.69 2.44 -8.49
N GLY A 239 -8.90 3.05 -9.38
CA GLY A 239 -7.63 2.49 -9.84
C GLY A 239 -6.62 2.41 -8.69
N ILE A 240 -6.41 3.53 -7.98
CA ILE A 240 -5.58 3.57 -6.76
C ILE A 240 -6.13 2.61 -5.71
N GLY A 241 -7.45 2.62 -5.46
CA GLY A 241 -8.07 1.77 -4.43
C GLY A 241 -7.86 0.28 -4.70
N ARG A 242 -8.14 -0.16 -5.93
CA ARG A 242 -7.88 -1.53 -6.40
C ARG A 242 -6.39 -1.85 -6.28
N ASN A 243 -5.51 -0.97 -6.75
CA ASN A 243 -4.07 -1.21 -6.70
C ASN A 243 -3.55 -1.37 -5.26
N LEU A 244 -4.03 -0.54 -4.33
CA LEU A 244 -3.67 -0.63 -2.92
C LEU A 244 -4.16 -1.94 -2.29
N ILE A 245 -5.41 -2.32 -2.50
CA ILE A 245 -5.94 -3.56 -1.90
C ILE A 245 -5.24 -4.79 -2.44
N TYR A 246 -5.02 -4.90 -3.75
CA TYR A 246 -4.29 -6.04 -4.30
C TYR A 246 -2.82 -6.04 -3.86
N ALA A 247 -2.16 -4.88 -3.83
CA ALA A 247 -0.74 -4.81 -3.46
C ALA A 247 -0.51 -5.09 -1.98
N LEU A 248 -1.35 -4.57 -1.09
CA LEU A 248 -1.27 -4.79 0.36
C LEU A 248 -1.90 -6.12 0.77
N GLY A 249 -2.94 -6.56 0.09
CA GLY A 249 -3.59 -7.84 0.33
C GLY A 249 -2.66 -9.01 0.03
N TYR A 250 -1.93 -8.92 -1.08
CA TYR A 250 -0.87 -9.88 -1.39
C TYR A 250 0.24 -9.83 -0.31
N TYR A 251 0.38 -8.71 0.40
CA TYR A 251 1.47 -8.50 1.37
C TYR A 251 1.15 -9.22 2.65
N VAL A 252 -0.08 -9.03 3.10
CA VAL A 252 -0.66 -9.75 4.22
C VAL A 252 -0.63 -11.25 3.94
N TYR A 253 -1.11 -11.70 2.78
CA TYR A 253 -1.09 -13.11 2.40
C TYR A 253 0.34 -13.70 2.43
N MET A 254 1.30 -13.04 1.76
CA MET A 254 2.70 -13.48 1.79
C MET A 254 3.25 -13.51 3.21
N ARG A 255 2.98 -12.48 4.02
CA ARG A 255 3.48 -12.37 5.39
C ARG A 255 2.94 -13.50 6.27
N ASP A 256 1.64 -13.69 6.28
CA ASP A 256 0.94 -14.47 7.30
C ASP A 256 0.74 -15.94 6.90
N ASP A 257 0.60 -16.24 5.61
CA ASP A 257 0.31 -17.60 5.15
C ASP A 257 1.53 -18.32 4.57
N VAL A 258 2.52 -17.56 4.10
CA VAL A 258 3.70 -18.13 3.43
C VAL A 258 4.96 -17.96 4.28
N ILE A 259 5.31 -16.73 4.65
CA ILE A 259 6.61 -16.40 5.24
C ILE A 259 6.64 -16.72 6.73
N ARG A 260 5.67 -16.22 7.52
CA ARG A 260 5.63 -16.47 8.96
C ARG A 260 5.55 -17.96 9.28
N PRO A 261 4.67 -18.77 8.65
CA PRO A 261 4.61 -20.21 8.92
C PRO A 261 5.91 -20.93 8.55
N ALA A 262 6.57 -20.52 7.46
CA ALA A 262 7.86 -21.08 7.06
C ALA A 262 8.99 -20.78 8.06
N ILE A 263 9.00 -19.58 8.65
CA ILE A 263 9.93 -19.24 9.73
C ILE A 263 9.56 -20.00 11.01
N GLU A 264 8.27 -20.04 11.37
CA GLU A 264 7.77 -20.68 12.59
C GLU A 264 8.09 -22.17 12.62
N LYS A 265 7.94 -22.87 11.50
CA LYS A 265 8.32 -24.29 11.36
C LYS A 265 9.79 -24.57 11.69
N ARG A 266 10.68 -23.58 11.58
CA ARG A 266 12.14 -23.72 11.79
C ARG A 266 12.61 -23.06 13.09
N ALA A 267 12.06 -21.90 13.41
CA ALA A 267 12.48 -21.04 14.50
C ALA A 267 11.27 -20.24 15.03
N PRO A 268 10.39 -20.86 15.84
CA PRO A 268 9.19 -20.22 16.39
C PRO A 268 9.45 -18.87 17.08
N ASN A 269 10.57 -18.71 17.79
CA ASN A 269 10.89 -17.45 18.46
C ASN A 269 11.26 -16.35 17.46
N MET A 270 11.84 -16.70 16.31
CA MET A 270 12.18 -15.75 15.26
C MET A 270 10.94 -15.27 14.50
N ALA A 271 9.92 -16.12 14.37
CA ALA A 271 8.64 -15.77 13.74
C ALA A 271 7.84 -14.71 14.53
N LYS A 272 8.16 -14.52 15.82
CA LYS A 272 7.59 -13.45 16.66
C LYS A 272 8.24 -12.08 16.40
N ASN A 273 9.38 -12.03 15.71
CA ASN A 273 10.02 -10.79 15.36
C ASN A 273 9.39 -10.20 14.08
N SER A 274 8.51 -9.21 14.25
CA SER A 274 7.76 -8.60 13.13
C SER A 274 8.68 -7.99 12.07
N ASP A 275 9.75 -7.29 12.45
CA ASP A 275 10.73 -6.73 11.51
C ASP A 275 11.32 -7.82 10.62
N LEU A 276 11.74 -8.94 11.20
CA LEU A 276 12.33 -10.05 10.46
C LEU A 276 11.34 -10.68 9.47
N VAL A 277 10.11 -10.94 9.92
CA VAL A 277 9.04 -11.48 9.07
C VAL A 277 8.76 -10.52 7.91
N ASN A 278 8.66 -9.22 8.19
CA ASN A 278 8.42 -8.20 7.18
C ASN A 278 9.59 -8.05 6.19
N TYR A 279 10.84 -8.25 6.62
CA TYR A 279 11.99 -8.29 5.72
C TYR A 279 11.96 -9.48 4.77
N PHE A 280 11.66 -10.69 5.26
CA PHE A 280 11.46 -11.85 4.38
C PHE A 280 10.24 -11.67 3.48
N THR A 281 9.21 -10.98 3.95
CA THR A 281 8.04 -10.63 3.12
C THR A 281 8.44 -9.68 2.00
N LEU A 282 9.28 -8.66 2.27
CA LEU A 282 9.84 -7.81 1.21
C LEU A 282 10.67 -8.62 0.19
N VAL A 283 11.42 -9.64 0.62
CA VAL A 283 12.10 -10.55 -0.33
C VAL A 283 11.08 -11.26 -1.22
N ALA A 284 9.97 -11.75 -0.65
CA ALA A 284 8.92 -12.45 -1.40
C ALA A 284 8.21 -11.56 -2.44
N TYR A 285 8.30 -10.25 -2.29
CA TYR A 285 7.82 -9.26 -3.26
C TYR A 285 8.78 -8.98 -4.40
N GLY A 286 10.08 -9.10 -4.13
CA GLY A 286 11.13 -8.77 -5.08
C GLY A 286 11.28 -9.80 -6.20
N PRO A 287 12.27 -9.60 -7.08
CA PRO A 287 12.61 -10.56 -8.13
C PRO A 287 12.91 -11.95 -7.54
N GLY A 288 12.28 -12.99 -8.09
CA GLY A 288 12.39 -14.37 -7.58
C GLY A 288 11.27 -14.75 -6.59
N GLY A 289 10.50 -13.77 -6.12
CA GLY A 289 9.23 -13.98 -5.45
C GLY A 289 9.32 -14.82 -4.17
N PRO A 290 8.24 -15.52 -3.79
CA PRO A 290 8.17 -16.30 -2.55
C PRO A 290 9.22 -17.42 -2.49
N ALA A 291 9.54 -18.02 -3.65
CA ALA A 291 10.56 -19.07 -3.74
C ALA A 291 11.94 -18.59 -3.27
N GLN A 292 12.34 -17.36 -3.62
CA GLN A 292 13.59 -16.78 -3.15
C GLN A 292 13.60 -16.61 -1.64
N SER A 293 12.51 -16.08 -1.07
CA SER A 293 12.39 -15.86 0.37
C SER A 293 12.45 -17.17 1.16
N LEU A 294 11.70 -18.19 0.71
CA LEU A 294 11.72 -19.53 1.29
C LEU A 294 13.10 -20.19 1.19
N ALA A 295 13.80 -20.01 0.07
CA ALA A 295 15.17 -20.47 -0.09
C ALA A 295 16.13 -19.77 0.89
N MET A 296 16.00 -18.47 1.10
CA MET A 296 16.80 -17.74 2.10
C MET A 296 16.52 -18.22 3.53
N ILE A 297 15.24 -18.42 3.90
CA ILE A 297 14.84 -18.99 5.20
C ILE A 297 15.52 -20.34 5.43
N LYS A 298 15.58 -21.21 4.40
CA LYS A 298 16.28 -22.50 4.45
C LYS A 298 17.81 -22.33 4.58
N ASN A 299 18.40 -21.48 3.73
CA ASN A 299 19.86 -21.35 3.60
C ASN A 299 20.50 -20.62 4.78
N PHE A 300 19.80 -19.68 5.41
CA PHE A 300 20.31 -18.98 6.59
C PHE A 300 20.29 -19.84 7.86
N ARG A 301 19.76 -21.07 7.78
CA ARG A 301 19.69 -22.04 8.88
C ARG A 301 19.12 -21.40 10.15
N LEU A 302 17.97 -20.74 10.00
CA LEU A 302 17.29 -20.06 11.11
C LEU A 302 17.05 -21.03 12.27
N SER A 303 17.33 -20.56 13.48
CA SER A 303 17.06 -21.28 14.73
C SER A 303 16.57 -20.30 15.78
N ASN A 304 15.99 -20.80 16.88
CA ASN A 304 15.58 -19.97 18.01
C ASN A 304 16.72 -19.22 18.71
N LYS A 305 17.99 -19.58 18.42
CA LYS A 305 19.18 -18.91 18.95
C LYS A 305 19.79 -17.89 17.99
N SER A 306 19.25 -17.78 16.77
CA SER A 306 19.74 -16.83 15.78
C SER A 306 19.50 -15.38 16.23
N ASN A 307 20.43 -14.48 15.95
CA ASN A 307 20.24 -13.04 16.20
C ASN A 307 19.44 -12.41 15.02
N PRO A 308 18.27 -11.80 15.27
CA PRO A 308 17.47 -11.15 14.22
C PRO A 308 18.23 -10.10 13.41
N GLN A 309 19.12 -9.33 14.03
CA GLN A 309 19.88 -8.28 13.37
C GLN A 309 20.95 -8.86 12.42
N ASP A 310 21.54 -10.00 12.76
CA ASP A 310 22.46 -10.71 11.87
C ASP A 310 21.73 -11.29 10.66
N ILE A 311 20.53 -11.84 10.86
CA ILE A 311 19.71 -12.33 9.76
C ILE A 311 19.27 -11.18 8.85
N ARG A 312 18.85 -10.04 9.42
CA ARG A 312 18.56 -8.82 8.65
C ARG A 312 19.76 -8.40 7.79
N THR A 313 20.96 -8.39 8.36
CA THR A 313 22.19 -8.07 7.62
C THR A 313 22.43 -9.06 6.47
N LYS A 314 22.18 -10.36 6.70
CA LYS A 314 22.25 -11.38 5.64
C LYS A 314 21.20 -11.15 4.55
N ILE A 315 19.97 -10.79 4.90
CA ILE A 315 18.92 -10.45 3.91
C ILE A 315 19.39 -9.27 3.05
N LEU A 316 19.85 -8.18 3.66
CA LEU A 316 20.34 -7.00 2.93
C LEU A 316 21.51 -7.33 2.00
N LYS A 317 22.41 -8.22 2.41
CA LYS A 317 23.53 -8.64 1.57
C LYS A 317 23.10 -9.53 0.38
N ASN A 318 22.06 -10.34 0.55
CA ASN A 318 21.68 -11.37 -0.44
C ASN A 318 20.44 -11.00 -1.28
N SER A 319 19.69 -9.97 -0.91
CA SER A 319 18.54 -9.46 -1.66
C SER A 319 18.82 -8.06 -2.18
N GLY A 320 19.10 -7.95 -3.48
CA GLY A 320 19.29 -6.66 -4.16
C GLY A 320 18.08 -5.75 -4.00
N TYR A 321 16.86 -6.30 -4.06
CA TYR A 321 15.61 -5.57 -3.89
C TYR A 321 15.46 -4.98 -2.47
N VAL A 322 15.72 -5.77 -1.42
CA VAL A 322 15.61 -5.27 -0.04
C VAL A 322 16.71 -4.25 0.26
N ASN A 323 17.94 -4.46 -0.23
CA ASN A 323 19.00 -3.46 -0.12
C ASN A 323 18.61 -2.15 -0.81
N GLN A 324 18.13 -2.23 -2.05
CA GLN A 324 17.64 -1.07 -2.80
C GLN A 324 16.52 -0.36 -2.04
N THR A 325 15.58 -1.11 -1.44
CA THR A 325 14.50 -0.55 -0.62
C THR A 325 15.01 0.27 0.56
N GLU A 326 16.06 -0.19 1.26
CA GLU A 326 16.70 0.61 2.33
C GLU A 326 17.45 1.82 1.78
N GLN A 327 18.17 1.69 0.66
CA GLN A 327 18.83 2.82 0.01
C GLN A 327 17.82 3.89 -0.41
N LYS A 328 16.68 3.47 -0.95
CA LYS A 328 15.60 4.37 -1.33
C LYS A 328 14.97 5.06 -0.11
N MET A 329 14.95 4.41 1.05
CA MET A 329 14.57 5.09 2.29
C MET A 329 15.55 6.22 2.65
N LEU A 330 16.86 6.06 2.40
CA LEU A 330 17.85 7.11 2.65
C LEU A 330 17.68 8.31 1.72
N GLU A 331 17.42 8.11 0.42
CA GLU A 331 17.17 9.26 -0.47
C GLU A 331 15.88 9.99 -0.05
N LEU A 332 14.87 9.28 0.49
CA LEU A 332 13.65 9.93 1.01
C LEU A 332 14.02 10.86 2.17
N LEU A 333 14.84 10.37 3.10
CA LEU A 333 15.29 11.16 4.24
C LEU A 333 16.07 12.40 3.80
N GLY A 334 16.88 12.32 2.73
CA GLY A 334 17.59 13.47 2.17
C GLY A 334 16.69 14.58 1.61
N HIS A 335 15.46 14.25 1.21
CA HIS A 335 14.44 15.25 0.86
C HIS A 335 13.64 15.75 2.07
N LEU A 336 13.65 15.00 3.16
CA LEU A 336 12.87 15.29 4.37
C LEU A 336 13.63 16.15 5.38
N LYS A 337 14.94 15.92 5.53
CA LYS A 337 15.79 16.60 6.52
C LYS A 337 17.29 16.46 6.22
N GLU A 338 18.11 17.24 6.93
CA GLU A 338 19.57 17.21 6.82
C GLU A 338 20.21 16.05 7.59
N GLU A 339 21.41 15.66 7.19
CA GLU A 339 22.23 14.63 7.85
C GLU A 339 22.84 15.11 9.17
N PRO A 340 23.15 14.21 10.12
CA PRO A 340 23.08 12.74 10.04
C PRO A 340 21.70 12.14 10.37
N TYR A 341 21.35 11.01 9.73
CA TYR A 341 20.11 10.27 10.03
C TYR A 341 20.28 9.28 11.18
N SER A 342 19.36 9.30 12.14
CA SER A 342 19.32 8.37 13.28
C SER A 342 18.92 6.95 12.84
N ALA A 343 19.06 5.98 13.75
CA ALA A 343 18.58 4.62 13.51
C ALA A 343 17.05 4.56 13.32
N ASP A 344 16.30 5.41 14.02
CA ASP A 344 14.85 5.49 13.92
C ASP A 344 14.40 6.06 12.57
N ASP A 345 15.15 7.03 12.03
CA ASP A 345 14.92 7.55 10.68
C ASP A 345 15.09 6.46 9.62
N LYS A 346 16.21 5.72 9.68
CA LYS A 346 16.52 4.62 8.75
C LYS A 346 15.52 3.48 8.86
N LYS A 347 14.94 3.26 10.04
CA LYS A 347 13.83 2.32 10.25
C LYS A 347 12.50 2.83 9.69
N GLY A 348 12.34 4.13 9.48
CA GLY A 348 11.09 4.77 9.08
C GLY A 348 10.17 5.12 10.25
N ASN A 349 10.67 5.02 11.50
CA ASN A 349 9.88 5.34 12.71
C ASN A 349 9.48 6.82 12.75
N THR A 350 10.27 7.72 12.17
CA THR A 350 9.95 9.15 12.11
C THR A 350 8.92 9.49 11.05
N CYS A 351 8.65 8.56 10.12
CA CYS A 351 7.68 8.69 9.04
C CYS A 351 6.28 8.14 9.36
N ILE A 352 6.06 7.68 10.60
CA ILE A 352 4.77 7.15 11.04
C ILE A 352 4.25 7.92 12.28
N GLU A 353 2.94 7.99 12.45
CA GLU A 353 2.25 8.63 13.59
C GLU A 353 1.03 7.87 14.10
#